data_AF-A0A094IP51-F1
#
_entry.id   AF-A0A094IP51-F1
#
_cell.length_a   1.000
_cell.length_b   1.000
_cell.length_c   1.000
_cell.angle_alpha   90.00
_cell.angle_beta   90.00
_cell.angle_gamma   90.00
#
_symmetry.space_group_name_H-M   'P 1'
#
loop_
_entity.id
_entity.type
_entity.pdbx_description
1 polymer ?
#
loop_
_entity_poly.entity_id
_entity_poly.type
_entity_poly.pdbx_seq_one_letter_code
_entity_poly.pdbx_strand_id
1 'polypeptide(L)'
;MLGLLTIFGYLGYKGYLYFTSRFYQVSKISIIDAFINGFIDMAFVYDKLKVVNGVKSIDIDLKGRSLLVKTKNVNYSIIVRDYSGKIEGKLDYENWYIVSKKRKKFNQVTYKKKVKIKNPYKENEKIIEGLKKKNGLVCVNLVVITSFGKLDMQSDRVVHLYELVEIVDQEMKL
;
A
#
# COMPACT_ATOMS: atom_id res chain seq x y z
N MET A 1 28.87 -8.44 -10.66
CA MET A 1 29.31 -7.96 -9.34
C MET A 1 28.64 -6.65 -8.94
N LEU A 2 28.63 -5.61 -9.79
CA LEU A 2 27.93 -4.32 -9.54
C LEU A 2 26.42 -4.45 -9.24
N GLY A 3 25.71 -5.37 -9.90
CA GLY A 3 24.26 -5.55 -9.70
C GLY A 3 23.85 -6.16 -8.36
N LEU A 4 24.72 -6.91 -7.69
CA LEU A 4 24.44 -7.46 -6.36
C LEU A 4 24.65 -6.40 -5.27
N LEU A 5 25.72 -5.61 -5.39
CA LEU A 5 26.01 -4.48 -4.51
C LEU A 5 24.90 -3.43 -4.52
N THR A 6 24.31 -3.14 -5.69
CA THR A 6 23.17 -2.21 -5.77
C THR A 6 21.89 -2.78 -5.14
N ILE A 7 21.63 -4.08 -5.24
CA ILE A 7 20.48 -4.72 -4.57
C ILE A 7 20.66 -4.71 -3.05
N PHE A 8 21.82 -5.12 -2.54
CA PHE A 8 22.10 -5.08 -1.10
C PHE A 8 22.15 -3.66 -0.55
N GLY A 9 22.72 -2.71 -1.29
CA GLY A 9 22.69 -1.29 -0.94
C GLY A 9 21.26 -0.74 -0.87
N TYR A 10 20.40 -1.10 -1.83
CA TYR A 10 18.99 -0.70 -1.83
C TYR A 10 18.20 -1.30 -0.66
N LEU A 11 18.41 -2.58 -0.35
CA LEU A 11 17.80 -3.24 0.80
C LEU A 11 18.29 -2.63 2.12
N GLY A 12 19.59 -2.34 2.23
CA GLY A 12 20.18 -1.64 3.37
C GLY A 12 19.60 -0.25 3.55
N TYR A 13 19.44 0.52 2.47
CA TYR A 13 18.81 1.85 2.49
C TYR A 13 17.35 1.79 2.94
N LYS A 14 16.54 0.88 2.36
CA LYS A 14 15.15 0.66 2.81
C LYS A 14 15.10 0.27 4.29
N GLY A 15 16.03 -0.54 4.74
CA GLY A 15 16.14 -0.94 6.15
C GLY A 15 16.47 0.22 7.07
N TYR A 16 17.43 1.06 6.69
CA TYR A 16 17.78 2.27 7.44
C TYR A 16 16.59 3.25 7.53
N LEU A 17 15.90 3.51 6.41
CA LEU A 17 14.69 4.33 6.40
C LEU A 17 13.61 3.75 7.31
N TYR A 18 13.42 2.43 7.29
CA TYR A 18 12.46 1.77 8.16
C TYR A 18 12.82 1.94 9.65
N PHE A 19 14.08 1.73 10.05
CA PHE A 19 14.50 1.90 11.44
C PHE A 19 14.40 3.35 11.96
N THR A 20 14.53 4.32 11.07
CA THR A 20 14.39 5.75 11.39
C THR A 20 12.94 6.25 11.29
N SER A 21 12.03 5.42 10.78
CA SER A 21 10.61 5.79 10.59
C SER A 21 9.86 5.98 11.90
N ARG A 22 8.88 6.89 11.91
CA ARG A 22 7.96 7.05 13.06
C ARG A 22 7.09 5.80 13.22
N PHE A 23 6.77 5.13 12.12
CA PHE A 23 6.11 3.84 12.16
C PHE A 23 6.85 2.81 13.02
N TYR A 24 8.17 2.64 12.83
CA TYR A 24 8.96 1.69 13.63
C TYR A 24 9.03 2.09 15.10
N GLN A 25 9.11 3.40 15.39
CA GLN A 25 9.10 3.89 16.76
C GLN A 25 7.85 3.47 17.54
N VAL A 26 6.70 3.37 16.86
CA VAL A 26 5.42 2.95 17.45
C VAL A 26 5.24 1.42 17.40
N SER A 27 5.49 0.79 16.25
CA SER A 27 5.14 -0.62 16.02
C SER A 27 6.19 -1.60 16.55
N LYS A 28 7.46 -1.20 16.62
CA LYS A 28 8.61 -2.03 17.00
C LYS A 28 8.72 -3.37 16.24
N ILE A 29 8.11 -3.46 15.06
CA ILE A 29 8.16 -4.68 14.23
C ILE A 29 9.58 -4.88 13.72
N SER A 30 10.08 -6.11 13.82
CA SER A 30 11.42 -6.46 13.34
C SER A 30 11.55 -6.15 11.85
N ILE A 31 12.75 -5.78 11.40
CA ILE A 31 12.98 -5.47 9.99
C ILE A 31 12.71 -6.67 9.08
N ILE A 32 12.99 -7.90 9.56
CA ILE A 32 12.74 -9.14 8.82
C ILE A 32 11.23 -9.31 8.61
N ASP A 33 10.43 -9.17 9.67
CA ASP A 33 8.97 -9.24 9.57
C ASP A 33 8.42 -8.12 8.69
N ALA A 34 9.05 -6.94 8.73
CA ALA A 34 8.66 -5.80 7.91
C ALA A 34 8.87 -6.06 6.42
N PHE A 35 9.98 -6.70 6.03
CA PHE A 35 10.22 -7.12 4.65
C PHE A 35 9.25 -8.25 4.23
N ILE A 36 9.06 -9.27 5.07
CA ILE A 36 8.24 -10.45 4.73
C ILE A 36 6.77 -10.07 4.56
N ASN A 37 6.25 -9.21 5.44
CA ASN A 37 4.82 -8.89 5.49
C ASN A 37 4.44 -7.62 4.72
N GLY A 38 5.43 -6.89 4.18
CA GLY A 38 5.23 -5.65 3.42
C GLY A 38 5.01 -4.41 4.30
N PHE A 39 5.50 -4.39 5.54
CA PHE A 39 5.37 -3.23 6.42
C PHE A 39 6.32 -2.08 6.08
N ILE A 40 7.34 -2.29 5.23
CA ILE A 40 8.23 -1.20 4.81
C ILE A 40 7.46 -0.13 4.02
N ASP A 41 6.64 -0.55 3.07
CA ASP A 41 5.80 0.37 2.30
C ASP A 41 4.74 1.05 3.18
N MET A 42 4.17 0.28 4.12
CA MET A 42 3.23 0.81 5.11
C MET A 42 3.88 1.85 6.04
N ALA A 43 5.13 1.63 6.45
CA ALA A 43 5.90 2.58 7.24
C ALA A 43 6.14 3.89 6.47
N PHE A 44 6.45 3.79 5.17
CA PHE A 44 6.63 4.96 4.33
C PHE A 44 5.32 5.76 4.17
N VAL A 45 4.19 5.07 3.94
CA VAL A 45 2.86 5.69 3.88
C VAL A 45 2.49 6.37 5.20
N TYR A 46 2.71 5.67 6.32
CA TYR A 46 2.46 6.19 7.66
C TYR A 46 3.21 7.50 7.91
N ASP A 47 4.51 7.53 7.64
CA ASP A 47 5.36 8.70 7.88
C ASP A 47 4.94 9.89 7.01
N LYS A 48 4.54 9.64 5.75
CA LYS A 48 4.01 10.67 4.84
C LYS A 48 2.69 11.23 5.32
N LEU A 49 1.76 10.39 5.76
CA LEU A 49 0.49 10.85 6.31
C LEU A 49 0.66 11.60 7.63
N LYS A 50 1.65 11.24 8.44
CA LYS A 50 1.88 11.84 9.76
C LYS A 50 2.35 13.30 9.69
N VAL A 51 2.82 13.77 8.52
CA VAL A 51 3.19 15.18 8.29
C VAL A 51 2.07 15.98 7.62
N VAL A 52 0.94 15.37 7.28
CA VAL A 52 -0.22 16.07 6.71
C VAL A 52 -0.99 16.76 7.83
N ASN A 53 -1.17 18.09 7.70
CA ASN A 53 -1.77 18.93 8.74
C ASN A 53 -3.20 18.49 9.14
N GLY A 54 -3.94 17.84 8.24
CA GLY A 54 -5.32 17.38 8.47
C GLY A 54 -5.47 16.06 9.22
N VAL A 55 -4.37 15.34 9.46
CA VAL A 55 -4.41 14.03 10.10
C VAL A 55 -4.35 14.17 11.62
N LYS A 56 -5.46 13.86 12.31
CA LYS A 56 -5.53 13.88 13.78
C LYS A 56 -4.82 12.68 14.39
N SER A 57 -5.12 11.48 13.88
CA SER A 57 -4.51 10.25 14.36
C SER A 57 -4.39 9.21 13.25
N ILE A 58 -3.45 8.29 13.43
CA ILE A 58 -3.27 7.13 12.56
C ILE A 58 -3.14 5.92 13.47
N ASP A 59 -4.11 5.01 13.41
CA ASP A 59 -4.07 3.73 14.10
C ASP A 59 -3.54 2.66 13.14
N ILE A 60 -2.66 1.79 13.63
CA ILE A 60 -2.00 0.76 12.83
C ILE A 60 -2.71 -0.58 13.09
N ASP A 61 -3.32 -1.17 12.06
CA ASP A 61 -3.82 -2.55 12.11
C ASP A 61 -2.81 -3.50 11.46
N LEU A 62 -2.05 -4.18 12.31
CA LEU A 62 -1.03 -5.15 11.88
C LEU A 62 -1.63 -6.41 11.26
N LYS A 63 -2.83 -6.82 11.68
CA LYS A 63 -3.47 -8.04 11.17
C LYS A 63 -4.04 -7.80 9.78
N GLY A 64 -4.78 -6.71 9.61
CA GLY A 64 -5.31 -6.29 8.32
C GLY A 64 -4.26 -5.69 7.38
N ARG A 65 -3.08 -5.32 7.91
CA ARG A 65 -2.05 -4.56 7.22
C ARG A 65 -2.65 -3.29 6.61
N SER A 66 -3.37 -2.56 7.46
CA SER A 66 -4.11 -1.36 7.11
C SER A 66 -3.83 -0.23 8.10
N LEU A 67 -3.94 1.00 7.62
CA LEU A 67 -3.87 2.22 8.42
C LEU A 67 -5.27 2.80 8.55
N LEU A 68 -5.70 3.05 9.77
CA LEU A 68 -6.91 3.83 10.03
C LEU A 68 -6.49 5.28 10.29
N VAL A 69 -6.73 6.14 9.31
CA VAL A 69 -6.39 7.56 9.36
C VAL A 69 -7.65 8.34 9.73
N LYS A 70 -7.59 9.09 10.82
CA LYS A 70 -8.69 9.96 11.25
C LYS A 70 -8.32 11.40 10.93
N THR A 71 -9.14 12.05 10.11
CA THR A 71 -9.04 13.49 9.85
C THR A 71 -10.10 14.24 10.66
N LYS A 72 -10.30 15.53 10.36
CA LYS A 72 -11.38 16.30 10.98
C LYS A 72 -12.76 15.80 10.58
N ASN A 73 -12.94 15.46 9.30
CA ASN A 73 -14.25 15.23 8.69
C ASN A 73 -14.45 13.76 8.27
N VAL A 74 -13.38 13.07 7.90
CA VAL A 74 -13.43 11.74 7.28
C VAL A 74 -12.46 10.77 7.99
N ASN A 75 -12.89 9.53 8.15
CA ASN A 75 -11.98 8.44 8.51
C ASN A 75 -11.65 7.65 7.25
N TYR A 76 -10.37 7.33 7.05
CA TYR A 76 -9.92 6.48 5.97
C TYR A 76 -9.40 5.18 6.53
N SER A 77 -9.79 4.06 5.92
CA SER A 77 -9.10 2.80 6.08
C SER A 77 -8.27 2.57 4.82
N ILE A 78 -6.96 2.54 4.99
CA ILE A 78 -5.98 2.52 3.91
C ILE A 78 -5.24 1.18 3.95
N ILE A 79 -5.39 0.39 2.90
CA ILE A 79 -4.61 -0.84 2.73
C ILE A 79 -3.44 -0.58 1.79
N VAL A 80 -2.23 -0.92 2.23
CA VAL A 80 -1.00 -0.68 1.46
C VAL A 80 -0.55 -1.98 0.82
N ARG A 81 -0.26 -1.95 -0.49
CA ARG A 81 0.22 -3.11 -1.24
C ARG A 81 1.38 -2.75 -2.15
N ASP A 82 2.42 -3.56 -2.06
CA ASP A 82 3.55 -3.53 -2.99
C ASP A 82 3.31 -4.53 -4.12
N TYR A 83 2.90 -4.01 -5.29
CA TYR A 83 2.70 -4.83 -6.49
C TYR A 83 3.56 -4.33 -7.65
N SER A 84 4.41 -5.21 -8.16
CA SER A 84 5.24 -4.96 -9.33
C SER A 84 4.66 -5.59 -10.60
N GLY A 85 4.38 -4.78 -11.62
CA GLY A 85 3.91 -5.24 -12.94
C GLY A 85 2.65 -4.53 -13.41
N LYS A 86 2.02 -5.04 -14.48
CA LYS A 86 0.71 -4.54 -14.91
C LYS A 86 -0.37 -5.20 -14.05
N ILE A 87 -1.28 -4.43 -13.48
CA ILE A 87 -2.39 -4.96 -12.67
C ILE A 87 -3.66 -4.96 -13.53
N GLU A 88 -4.25 -6.13 -13.71
CA GLU A 88 -5.53 -6.34 -14.39
C GLU A 88 -6.59 -6.71 -13.36
N GLY A 89 -7.64 -5.89 -13.23
CA GLY A 89 -8.73 -6.10 -12.26
C GLY A 89 -9.73 -4.95 -12.26
N LYS A 90 -10.82 -5.11 -11.50
CA LYS A 90 -11.82 -4.08 -11.20
C LYS A 90 -12.20 -4.14 -9.72
N LEU A 91 -12.77 -3.06 -9.18
CA LEU A 91 -13.15 -2.98 -7.76
C LEU A 91 -14.15 -4.05 -7.33
N ASP A 92 -15.08 -4.40 -8.21
CA ASP A 92 -16.15 -5.37 -8.01
C ASP A 92 -15.67 -6.83 -8.12
N TYR A 93 -14.47 -7.07 -8.67
CA TYR A 93 -13.96 -8.42 -8.85
C TYR A 93 -13.37 -8.98 -7.55
N GLU A 94 -13.59 -10.26 -7.26
CA GLU A 94 -13.01 -10.89 -6.05
C GLU A 94 -11.47 -10.99 -6.11
N ASN A 95 -10.91 -11.09 -7.33
CA ASN A 95 -9.49 -11.27 -7.55
C ASN A 95 -8.97 -10.36 -8.65
N TRP A 96 -7.73 -9.91 -8.50
CA TRP A 96 -6.95 -9.20 -9.52
C TRP A 96 -5.82 -10.10 -10.04
N TYR A 97 -5.17 -9.65 -11.10
CA TYR A 97 -4.05 -10.36 -11.72
C TYR A 97 -2.87 -9.42 -11.92
N ILE A 98 -1.70 -9.83 -11.45
CA ILE A 98 -0.44 -9.18 -11.79
C ILE A 98 0.12 -9.87 -13.03
N VAL A 99 0.31 -9.11 -14.10
CA VAL A 99 0.85 -9.56 -15.37
C VAL A 99 2.29 -9.06 -15.50
N SER A 100 3.24 -9.99 -15.54
CA SER A 100 4.64 -9.67 -15.82
C SER A 100 4.86 -9.52 -17.33
N LYS A 101 5.63 -8.50 -17.74
CA LYS A 101 5.94 -8.27 -19.16
C LYS A 101 6.81 -9.42 -19.72
N LYS A 102 6.70 -9.59 -21.04
CA LYS A 102 7.51 -10.49 -21.87
C LYS A 102 9.01 -10.15 -21.72
N ARG A 103 9.85 -11.12 -21.38
CA ARG A 103 11.31 -11.00 -21.63
C ARG A 103 11.58 -11.49 -23.05
N LYS A 104 12.07 -10.62 -23.94
CA LYS A 104 12.71 -11.04 -25.19
C LYS A 104 14.17 -11.34 -24.86
N LYS A 105 14.55 -12.61 -24.84
CA LYS A 105 15.96 -13.03 -25.04
C LYS A 105 15.96 -13.96 -26.25
N PHE A 106 16.87 -13.69 -27.19
CA PHE A 106 17.23 -14.50 -28.37
C PHE A 106 16.22 -15.59 -28.77
N ASN A 107 15.40 -15.30 -29.80
CA ASN A 107 14.49 -16.22 -30.50
C ASN A 107 13.48 -17.04 -29.68
N GLN A 108 13.37 -16.84 -28.36
CA GLN A 108 12.31 -17.47 -27.55
C GLN A 108 11.33 -16.44 -27.01
N VAL A 109 10.06 -16.68 -27.30
CA VAL A 109 8.91 -15.97 -26.75
C VAL A 109 8.43 -16.76 -25.53
N THR A 110 8.78 -16.32 -24.31
CA THR A 110 8.18 -16.88 -23.10
C THR A 110 6.87 -16.16 -22.78
N TYR A 111 5.81 -16.92 -22.53
CA TYR A 111 4.44 -16.43 -22.32
C TYR A 111 4.28 -15.55 -21.05
N LYS A 112 3.30 -14.64 -21.08
CA LYS A 112 2.94 -13.73 -19.98
C LYS A 112 2.56 -14.55 -18.72
N LYS A 113 3.31 -14.44 -17.63
CA LYS A 113 2.89 -15.02 -16.34
C LYS A 113 1.82 -14.11 -15.72
N LYS A 114 0.62 -14.64 -15.51
CA LYS A 114 -0.43 -14.00 -14.72
C LYS A 114 -0.41 -14.61 -13.31
N VAL A 115 -0.19 -13.78 -12.30
CA VAL A 115 -0.27 -14.19 -10.90
C VAL A 115 -1.59 -13.69 -10.34
N LYS A 116 -2.45 -14.62 -9.93
CA LYS A 116 -3.70 -14.29 -9.26
C LYS A 116 -3.41 -13.74 -7.86
N ILE A 117 -4.00 -12.61 -7.53
CA ILE A 117 -3.96 -12.00 -6.20
C ILE A 117 -5.39 -11.71 -5.75
N LYS A 118 -5.62 -11.72 -4.44
CA LYS A 118 -6.89 -11.25 -3.88
C LYS A 118 -7.04 -9.75 -4.13
N ASN A 119 -8.28 -9.30 -4.33
CA ASN A 119 -8.55 -7.87 -4.53
C ASN A 119 -8.35 -7.12 -3.19
N PRO A 120 -7.35 -6.22 -3.09
CA PRO A 120 -7.07 -5.48 -1.86
C PRO A 120 -8.22 -4.57 -1.45
N TYR A 121 -9.02 -4.06 -2.40
CA TYR A 121 -10.19 -3.25 -2.11
C TYR A 121 -11.26 -4.07 -1.36
N LYS A 122 -11.53 -5.30 -1.83
CA LYS A 122 -12.45 -6.25 -1.17
C LYS A 122 -11.90 -6.77 0.17
N GLU A 123 -10.59 -6.95 0.28
CA GLU A 123 -9.95 -7.25 1.56
C GLU A 123 -10.22 -6.14 2.58
N ASN A 124 -10.08 -4.88 2.14
CA ASN A 124 -10.26 -3.74 3.02
C ASN A 124 -11.73 -3.46 3.36
N GLU A 125 -12.67 -3.73 2.45
CA GLU A 125 -14.12 -3.69 2.76
C GLU A 125 -14.45 -4.54 3.99
N LYS A 126 -13.88 -5.75 4.09
CA LYS A 126 -14.09 -6.64 5.24
C LYS A 126 -13.54 -6.05 6.54
N ILE A 127 -12.41 -5.35 6.48
CA ILE A 127 -11.84 -4.64 7.63
C ILE A 127 -12.78 -3.50 8.06
N ILE A 128 -13.26 -2.71 7.11
CA ILE A 128 -14.18 -1.58 7.36
C ILE A 128 -15.50 -2.06 7.93
N GLU A 129 -16.07 -3.15 7.41
CA GLU A 129 -17.27 -3.77 7.97
C GLU A 129 -17.05 -4.20 9.43
N GLY A 130 -15.88 -4.76 9.74
CA GLY A 130 -15.49 -5.09 11.10
C GLY A 130 -15.42 -3.86 12.01
N LEU A 131 -14.79 -2.78 11.55
CA LEU A 131 -14.69 -1.50 12.27
C LEU A 131 -16.07 -0.87 12.51
N LYS A 132 -16.96 -0.93 11.52
CA LYS A 132 -18.33 -0.43 11.63
C LYS A 132 -19.13 -1.25 12.64
N LYS A 133 -19.06 -2.57 12.59
CA LYS A 133 -19.76 -3.46 13.54
C LYS A 133 -19.27 -3.30 14.96
N LYS A 134 -17.95 -3.15 15.16
CA LYS A 134 -17.34 -3.10 16.49
C LYS A 134 -17.48 -1.73 17.15
N ASN A 135 -17.26 -0.66 16.39
CA ASN A 135 -17.05 0.69 16.93
C ASN A 135 -17.99 1.74 16.30
N GLY A 136 -18.91 1.35 15.42
CA GLY A 136 -19.77 2.29 14.68
C GLY A 136 -19.03 3.17 13.67
N LEU A 137 -17.75 2.87 13.42
CA LEU A 137 -16.87 3.79 12.70
C LEU A 137 -17.03 3.61 11.18
N VAL A 138 -17.42 4.69 10.50
CA VAL A 138 -17.55 4.73 9.04
C VAL A 138 -16.23 5.20 8.43
N CYS A 139 -15.68 4.39 7.52
CA CYS A 139 -14.45 4.69 6.81
C CYS A 139 -14.66 4.78 5.31
N VAL A 140 -13.92 5.68 4.67
CA VAL A 140 -13.62 5.61 3.25
C VAL A 140 -12.58 4.52 3.00
N ASN A 141 -12.83 3.66 2.01
CA ASN A 141 -11.92 2.60 1.60
C ASN A 141 -10.89 3.14 0.59
N LEU A 142 -9.61 3.06 0.92
CA LEU A 142 -8.52 3.39 0.00
C LEU A 142 -7.52 2.24 -0.11
N VAL A 143 -7.07 1.97 -1.34
CA VAL A 143 -5.99 1.05 -1.65
C VAL A 143 -4.81 1.88 -2.17
N VAL A 144 -3.64 1.72 -1.57
CA VAL A 144 -2.42 2.40 -1.98
C VAL A 144 -1.46 1.41 -2.57
N ILE A 145 -1.08 1.63 -3.83
CA ILE A 145 -0.07 0.84 -4.54
C ILE A 145 1.26 1.62 -4.57
N THR A 146 2.28 1.11 -3.88
CA THR A 146 3.56 1.83 -3.68
C THR A 146 4.62 1.53 -4.75
N SER A 147 4.50 0.41 -5.46
CA SER A 147 5.42 0.05 -6.55
C SER A 147 5.06 0.73 -7.89
N PHE A 148 5.93 0.53 -8.90
CA PHE A 148 5.71 0.92 -10.30
C PHE A 148 4.63 0.07 -11.01
N GLY A 149 3.57 -0.29 -10.30
CA GLY A 149 2.42 -0.95 -10.86
C GLY A 149 1.75 -0.04 -11.89
N LYS A 150 1.53 -0.53 -13.12
CA LYS A 150 0.62 0.16 -14.04
C LYS A 150 -0.79 -0.34 -13.75
N LEU A 151 -1.60 0.54 -13.16
CA LEU A 151 -3.04 0.33 -13.00
C LEU A 151 -3.72 0.74 -14.31
N ASP A 152 -4.31 -0.22 -15.01
CA ASP A 152 -5.16 0.08 -16.17
C ASP A 152 -6.55 0.58 -15.73
N MET A 153 -6.88 0.48 -14.45
CA MET A 153 -8.13 1.00 -13.88
C MET A 153 -7.94 2.45 -13.45
N GLN A 154 -8.83 3.34 -13.90
CA GLN A 154 -8.99 4.66 -13.29
C GLN A 154 -9.95 4.51 -12.11
N SER A 155 -9.49 4.84 -10.89
CA SER A 155 -10.33 4.86 -9.69
C SER A 155 -9.81 5.90 -8.71
N ASP A 156 -10.73 6.62 -8.07
CA ASP A 156 -10.52 7.50 -6.91
C ASP A 156 -10.21 6.72 -5.61
N ARG A 157 -10.39 5.39 -5.63
CA ARG A 157 -10.16 4.51 -4.46
C ARG A 157 -8.86 3.73 -4.51
N VAL A 158 -8.26 3.58 -5.67
CA VAL A 158 -7.01 2.84 -5.86
C VAL A 158 -5.98 3.82 -6.40
N VAL A 159 -5.11 4.26 -5.50
CA VAL A 159 -4.29 5.44 -5.74
C VAL A 159 -2.82 5.09 -5.58
N HIS A 160 -1.98 5.88 -6.23
CA HIS A 160 -0.56 5.90 -5.94
C HIS A 160 -0.29 6.68 -4.66
N LEU A 161 0.88 6.44 -4.07
CA LEU A 161 1.25 7.08 -2.81
C LEU A 161 1.24 8.62 -2.87
N TYR A 162 1.64 9.21 -3.99
CA TYR A 162 1.68 10.67 -4.12
C TYR A 162 0.26 11.27 -4.15
N GLU A 163 -0.66 10.60 -4.85
CA GLU A 163 -2.08 10.97 -4.91
C GLU A 163 -2.75 10.84 -3.54
N LEU A 164 -2.35 9.86 -2.71
CA LEU A 164 -2.89 9.69 -1.37
C LEU A 164 -2.69 10.94 -0.51
N VAL A 165 -1.49 11.53 -0.53
CA VAL A 165 -1.19 12.71 0.28
C VAL A 165 -2.06 13.88 -0.17
N GLU A 166 -2.23 14.05 -1.47
CA GLU A 166 -3.10 15.10 -2.05
C GLU A 166 -4.56 14.89 -1.66
N ILE A 167 -5.09 13.66 -1.73
CA ILE A 167 -6.47 13.35 -1.34
C ILE A 167 -6.72 13.70 0.14
N VAL A 168 -5.79 13.31 1.02
CA VAL A 168 -5.94 13.56 2.46
C VAL A 168 -5.77 15.06 2.79
N ASP A 169 -4.97 15.80 2.02
CA ASP A 169 -4.73 17.24 2.23
C ASP A 169 -5.83 18.12 1.62
N GLN A 170 -6.40 17.76 0.45
CA GLN A 170 -7.44 18.53 -0.24
C GLN A 170 -8.76 18.58 0.53
N GLU A 171 -9.08 17.55 1.30
CA GLU A 171 -10.28 17.48 2.15
C GLU A 171 -10.28 18.48 3.31
N MET A 172 -9.19 19.23 3.51
CA MET A 172 -9.16 20.38 4.40
C MET A 172 -9.60 21.70 3.76
N LYS A 173 -9.65 21.76 2.43
CA LYS A 173 -9.99 22.99 1.67
C LYS A 173 -11.47 23.08 1.30
N LEU A 174 -12.25 22.03 1.64
CA LEU A 174 -13.70 21.94 1.49
C LEU A 174 -14.36 22.01 2.88
#